data_AF-A0A172Y0Y0-F1
#
_entry.id   AF-A0A172Y0Y0-F1
#
_cell.length_a   1.000
_cell.length_b   1.000
_cell.length_c   1.000
_cell.angle_alpha   90.00
_cell.angle_beta   90.00
_cell.angle_gamma   90.00
#
_symmetry.space_group_name_H-M   'P 1'
#
loop_
_entity.id
_entity.type
_entity.pdbx_description
1 polymer ?
#
loop_
_entity_poly.entity_id
_entity_poly.type
_entity_poly.pdbx_seq_one_letter_code
_entity_poly.pdbx_strand_id
1 'polypeptide(L)'
;MDFDKLIEIIDSYDSINVKESWGYIEISCDINKRENLQKIKLLKDYLSGEGFPNSISIKIDNARVDDDDLDSYLEDDTSNWEININKIPFFNTGYIDVRQNFFYSIEKFQEWLSGLSPFEKENPFHKKNNLIINGLDHVILGDKFKIIPYKFNGNIESFVIGESLPDLNRINEVVHSLTSEELIISPLSFVYQTKSNNETIISILNKLASISLSASIVNEIKSDDFITVDGIRRLNLKLFDDHDIYKKEFYNDLLKVVKWIYEEKTITRQKLFNDRISLELDESKTYINALSIHLKNSLSQASQRYNFVILERKDKYISELKDLLKDVRSQSDLYSQKIRTLLNNLLRDVLAAIVLVGFTIFTKFSDNLLLDKISLLKYVFYFLAIYYVLSAIIQAIVDITDVQVSKNEMLYWKATTKELIPEKDFKKHIENSLKDRKRSLKILYPTIIILYLLLAYTCYKFPIYFHSISSEKTKKEKINNDKVSKYRSQQSSGSSGR
;
A
#
# COMPACT_ATOMS: atom_id res chain seq x y z
N MET A 1 -21.91 -4.47 -43.80
CA MET A 1 -21.79 -5.84 -44.34
C MET A 1 -22.70 -6.76 -43.56
N ASP A 2 -23.73 -7.26 -44.23
CA ASP A 2 -24.56 -8.35 -43.73
C ASP A 2 -23.82 -9.68 -43.89
N PHE A 3 -23.41 -10.26 -42.76
CA PHE A 3 -22.65 -11.50 -42.76
C PHE A 3 -23.53 -12.72 -43.14
N ASP A 4 -24.84 -12.62 -42.93
CA ASP A 4 -25.77 -13.70 -43.28
C ASP A 4 -25.82 -13.92 -44.79
N LYS A 5 -25.95 -12.83 -45.54
CA LYS A 5 -25.98 -12.86 -47.00
C LYS A 5 -24.64 -13.29 -47.61
N LEU A 6 -23.51 -12.95 -46.98
CA LEU A 6 -22.19 -13.40 -47.44
C LEU A 6 -22.07 -14.93 -47.32
N ILE A 7 -22.44 -15.47 -46.16
CA ILE A 7 -22.39 -16.91 -45.90
C ILE A 7 -23.36 -17.65 -46.82
N GLU A 8 -24.58 -17.15 -47.03
CA GLU A 8 -25.54 -17.77 -47.95
C GLU A 8 -25.00 -17.89 -49.37
N ILE A 9 -24.33 -16.84 -49.88
CA ILE A 9 -23.73 -16.88 -51.21
C ILE A 9 -22.58 -17.91 -51.26
N ILE A 10 -21.74 -17.98 -50.22
CA ILE A 10 -20.61 -18.93 -50.17
C ILE A 10 -21.11 -20.38 -50.01
N ASP A 11 -22.12 -20.62 -49.17
CA ASP A 11 -22.73 -21.94 -48.96
C ASP A 11 -23.45 -22.45 -50.22
N SER A 12 -23.84 -21.54 -51.12
CA SER A 12 -24.54 -21.90 -52.36
C SER A 12 -23.63 -22.54 -53.41
N TYR A 13 -22.30 -22.50 -53.28
CA TYR A 13 -21.39 -23.12 -54.25
C TYR A 13 -21.30 -24.65 -54.05
N ASP A 14 -21.34 -25.39 -55.15
CA ASP A 14 -21.15 -26.84 -55.13
C ASP A 14 -19.65 -27.21 -55.05
N SER A 15 -19.30 -28.21 -54.25
CA SER A 15 -17.96 -28.88 -54.25
C SER A 15 -16.77 -27.91 -54.20
N ILE A 16 -16.74 -27.04 -53.20
CA ILE A 16 -15.70 -26.02 -53.03
C ILE A 16 -14.55 -26.48 -52.15
N ASN A 17 -13.36 -25.98 -52.46
CA ASN A 17 -12.22 -25.95 -51.55
C ASN A 17 -12.07 -24.51 -51.04
N VAL A 18 -12.04 -24.34 -49.72
CA VAL A 18 -11.91 -23.03 -49.08
C VAL A 18 -10.59 -23.00 -48.32
N LYS A 19 -9.71 -22.08 -48.70
CA LYS A 19 -8.58 -21.65 -47.87
C LYS A 19 -8.92 -20.32 -47.25
N GLU A 20 -8.62 -20.16 -45.97
CA GLU A 20 -8.97 -18.97 -45.25
C GLU A 20 -7.85 -18.61 -44.28
N SER A 21 -7.57 -17.31 -44.17
CA SER A 21 -6.58 -16.74 -43.27
C SER A 21 -7.13 -15.46 -42.64
N TRP A 22 -6.30 -14.79 -41.84
CA TRP A 22 -6.61 -13.51 -41.24
C TRP A 22 -7.06 -12.49 -42.28
N GLY A 23 -6.31 -12.36 -43.38
CA GLY A 23 -6.49 -11.29 -44.37
C GLY A 23 -7.27 -11.66 -45.62
N TYR A 24 -7.58 -12.94 -45.86
CA TYR A 24 -8.23 -13.36 -47.11
C TYR A 24 -9.06 -14.65 -46.96
N ILE A 25 -9.97 -14.86 -47.92
CA ILE A 25 -10.63 -16.13 -48.23
C ILE A 25 -10.34 -16.44 -49.70
N GLU A 26 -9.88 -17.65 -49.98
CA GLU A 26 -9.70 -18.20 -51.32
C GLU A 26 -10.68 -19.37 -51.48
N ILE A 27 -11.54 -19.27 -52.49
CA ILE A 27 -12.55 -20.30 -52.82
C ILE A 27 -12.20 -20.80 -54.21
N SER A 28 -11.98 -22.11 -54.35
CA SER A 28 -11.71 -22.72 -55.64
C SER A 28 -12.61 -23.92 -55.87
N CYS A 29 -12.89 -24.24 -57.13
CA CYS A 29 -13.61 -25.45 -57.52
C CYS A 29 -12.99 -26.04 -58.78
N ASP A 30 -12.90 -27.38 -58.82
CA ASP A 30 -12.34 -28.15 -59.94
C ASP A 30 -13.37 -28.46 -61.03
N ILE A 31 -14.64 -28.06 -60.84
CA ILE A 31 -15.73 -28.33 -61.77
C ILE A 31 -16.45 -27.02 -62.08
N ASN A 32 -16.32 -26.54 -63.31
CA ASN A 32 -17.05 -25.38 -63.78
C ASN A 32 -18.51 -25.77 -64.04
N LYS A 33 -19.43 -25.24 -63.23
CA LYS A 33 -20.85 -25.19 -63.57
C LYS A 33 -21.18 -23.74 -63.89
N ARG A 34 -21.89 -23.48 -64.99
CA ARG A 34 -22.41 -22.14 -65.35
C ARG A 34 -23.12 -21.44 -64.18
N GLU A 35 -23.77 -22.21 -63.32
CA GLU A 35 -24.44 -21.74 -62.10
C GLU A 35 -23.48 -21.14 -61.07
N ASN A 36 -22.23 -21.62 -61.00
CA ASN A 36 -21.21 -21.09 -60.07
C ASN A 36 -20.73 -19.71 -60.52
N LEU A 37 -20.45 -19.49 -61.81
CA LEU A 37 -20.06 -18.17 -62.33
C LEU A 37 -21.14 -17.08 -62.07
N GLN A 38 -22.42 -17.44 -62.16
CA GLN A 38 -23.52 -16.53 -61.80
C GLN A 38 -23.49 -16.15 -60.30
N LYS A 39 -23.17 -17.10 -59.42
CA LYS A 39 -22.98 -16.85 -57.99
C LYS A 39 -21.77 -15.94 -57.71
N ILE A 40 -20.70 -16.04 -58.50
CA ILE A 40 -19.53 -15.14 -58.41
C ILE A 40 -19.95 -13.69 -58.71
N LYS A 41 -20.74 -13.48 -59.76
CA LYS A 41 -21.28 -12.17 -60.11
C LYS A 41 -22.15 -11.61 -58.98
N LEU A 42 -23.05 -12.43 -58.43
CA LEU A 42 -23.88 -12.05 -57.26
C LEU A 42 -23.04 -11.65 -56.04
N LEU A 43 -21.97 -12.40 -55.75
CA LEU A 43 -21.04 -12.08 -54.66
C LEU A 43 -20.36 -10.73 -54.87
N LYS A 44 -19.88 -10.49 -56.10
CA LYS A 44 -19.21 -9.24 -56.46
C LYS A 44 -20.15 -8.04 -56.41
N ASP A 45 -21.37 -8.18 -56.94
CA ASP A 45 -22.41 -7.16 -56.90
C ASP A 45 -22.79 -6.83 -55.45
N TYR A 46 -22.90 -7.85 -54.61
CA TYR A 46 -23.15 -7.68 -53.18
C TYR A 46 -22.03 -6.90 -52.48
N LEU A 47 -20.76 -7.29 -52.66
CA LEU A 47 -19.63 -6.60 -52.05
C LEU A 47 -19.46 -5.17 -52.58
N SER A 48 -19.73 -4.94 -53.86
CA SER A 48 -19.73 -3.60 -54.45
C SER A 48 -20.86 -2.73 -53.88
N GLY A 49 -22.06 -3.30 -53.69
CA GLY A 49 -23.20 -2.64 -53.04
C GLY A 49 -22.93 -2.28 -51.57
N GLU A 50 -22.12 -3.06 -50.86
CA GLU A 50 -21.65 -2.79 -49.50
C GLU A 50 -20.46 -1.81 -49.43
N GLY A 51 -19.98 -1.30 -50.58
CA GLY A 51 -18.89 -0.32 -50.66
C GLY A 51 -17.48 -0.90 -50.73
N PHE A 52 -17.34 -2.19 -51.06
CA PHE A 52 -16.06 -2.90 -51.16
C PHE A 52 -15.77 -3.48 -52.57
N PRO A 53 -15.81 -2.67 -53.64
CA PRO A 53 -15.72 -3.16 -55.03
C PRO A 53 -14.39 -3.85 -55.37
N ASN A 54 -13.30 -3.45 -54.71
CA ASN A 54 -11.96 -3.98 -54.94
C ASN A 54 -11.58 -5.11 -53.97
N SER A 55 -12.55 -5.64 -53.20
CA SER A 55 -12.28 -6.69 -52.22
C SER A 55 -12.23 -8.09 -52.84
N ILE A 56 -12.62 -8.25 -54.10
CA ILE A 56 -12.69 -9.55 -54.79
C ILE A 56 -11.82 -9.54 -56.05
N SER A 57 -11.05 -10.60 -56.26
CA SER A 57 -10.37 -10.90 -57.52
C SER A 57 -10.68 -12.31 -57.97
N ILE A 58 -10.91 -12.48 -59.26
CA ILE A 58 -11.32 -13.75 -59.87
C ILE A 58 -10.19 -14.19 -60.80
N LYS A 59 -9.84 -15.47 -60.74
CA LYS A 59 -8.97 -16.12 -61.71
C LYS A 59 -9.68 -17.29 -62.35
N ILE A 60 -9.48 -17.45 -63.64
CA ILE A 60 -9.94 -18.59 -64.44
C ILE A 60 -8.72 -19.15 -65.17
N ASP A 61 -8.43 -20.44 -65.02
CA ASP A 61 -7.26 -21.12 -65.59
C ASP A 61 -5.92 -20.41 -65.32
N ASN A 62 -5.75 -19.92 -64.07
CA ASN A 62 -4.63 -19.12 -63.58
C ASN A 62 -4.47 -17.71 -64.18
N ALA A 63 -5.35 -17.29 -65.08
CA ALA A 63 -5.39 -15.91 -65.57
C ALA A 63 -6.36 -15.09 -64.71
N ARG A 64 -5.97 -13.87 -64.34
CA ARG A 64 -6.87 -12.92 -63.68
C ARG A 64 -7.88 -12.42 -64.72
N VAL A 65 -9.16 -12.46 -64.36
CA VAL A 65 -10.26 -12.06 -65.24
C VAL A 65 -10.86 -10.76 -64.73
N ASP A 66 -11.12 -9.84 -65.65
CA ASP A 66 -11.78 -8.56 -65.38
C ASP A 66 -13.30 -8.66 -65.57
N ASP A 67 -14.00 -7.69 -64.96
CA ASP A 67 -15.40 -7.27 -65.17
C ASP A 67 -16.08 -7.80 -66.42
N ASP A 68 -15.63 -7.19 -67.50
CA ASP A 68 -16.29 -7.23 -68.78
C ASP A 68 -16.06 -8.57 -69.49
N ASP A 69 -15.05 -9.33 -69.06
CA ASP A 69 -14.65 -10.58 -69.66
C ASP A 69 -15.31 -11.79 -68.98
N LEU A 70 -15.87 -11.66 -67.76
CA LEU A 70 -16.44 -12.79 -67.01
C LEU A 70 -17.56 -13.51 -67.76
N ASP A 71 -18.36 -12.76 -68.52
CA ASP A 71 -19.46 -13.34 -69.29
C ASP A 71 -18.96 -14.16 -70.50
N SER A 72 -17.72 -13.92 -70.97
CA SER A 72 -17.10 -14.68 -72.07
C SER A 72 -16.66 -16.08 -71.64
N TYR A 73 -16.36 -16.29 -70.36
CA TYR A 73 -15.97 -17.58 -69.79
C TYR A 73 -17.18 -18.47 -69.41
N LEU A 74 -18.41 -17.99 -69.60
CA LEU A 74 -19.65 -18.76 -69.34
C LEU A 74 -19.91 -19.85 -70.40
N GLU A 75 -19.18 -19.83 -71.53
CA GLU A 75 -19.40 -20.74 -72.66
C GLU A 75 -18.51 -22.01 -72.60
N ASP A 76 -17.44 -22.02 -71.80
CA ASP A 76 -16.50 -23.14 -71.69
C ASP A 76 -16.69 -23.97 -70.39
N ASP A 77 -17.12 -25.22 -70.55
CA ASP A 77 -17.45 -26.15 -69.45
C ASP A 77 -16.23 -26.74 -68.70
N THR A 78 -15.00 -26.30 -68.97
CA THR A 78 -13.77 -26.99 -68.50
C THR A 78 -12.77 -26.15 -67.68
N SER A 79 -13.09 -24.89 -67.38
CA SER A 79 -12.14 -24.00 -66.71
C SER A 79 -12.16 -24.11 -65.19
N ASN A 80 -10.98 -24.14 -64.57
CA ASN A 80 -10.84 -24.05 -63.12
C ASN A 80 -10.95 -22.60 -62.69
N TRP A 81 -11.72 -22.31 -61.65
CA TRP A 81 -11.86 -20.95 -61.11
C TRP A 81 -11.38 -20.84 -59.66
N GLU A 82 -10.83 -19.67 -59.35
CA GLU A 82 -10.36 -19.27 -58.02
C GLU A 82 -10.87 -17.86 -57.73
N ILE A 83 -11.58 -17.70 -56.61
CA ILE A 83 -12.01 -16.40 -56.07
C ILE A 83 -11.14 -16.10 -54.87
N ASN A 84 -10.55 -14.90 -54.85
CA ASN A 84 -9.85 -14.39 -53.68
C ASN A 84 -10.58 -13.15 -53.15
N ILE A 85 -11.02 -13.22 -51.90
CA ILE A 85 -11.68 -12.15 -51.16
C ILE A 85 -10.69 -11.59 -50.14
N ASN A 86 -10.25 -10.34 -50.32
CA ASN A 86 -9.45 -9.60 -49.37
C ASN A 86 -10.32 -9.08 -48.22
N LYS A 87 -10.02 -9.53 -47.00
CA LYS A 87 -10.76 -9.16 -45.78
C LYS A 87 -10.32 -7.83 -45.17
N ILE A 88 -9.12 -7.36 -45.46
CA ILE A 88 -8.52 -6.18 -44.81
C ILE A 88 -9.43 -4.94 -44.90
N PRO A 89 -10.09 -4.64 -46.04
CA PRO A 89 -11.01 -3.51 -46.13
C PRO A 89 -12.19 -3.60 -45.15
N PHE A 90 -12.61 -4.82 -44.77
CA PHE A 90 -13.75 -5.04 -43.87
C PHE A 90 -13.43 -4.71 -42.40
N PHE A 91 -12.15 -4.55 -42.03
CA PHE A 91 -11.75 -4.37 -40.63
C PHE A 91 -12.07 -2.99 -40.06
N ASN A 92 -12.25 -1.98 -40.93
CA ASN A 92 -12.46 -0.59 -40.54
C ASN A 92 -13.96 -0.23 -40.59
N THR A 93 -14.70 -0.55 -39.54
CA THR A 93 -16.13 -0.24 -39.41
C THR A 93 -16.42 1.11 -38.72
N GLY A 94 -15.42 1.98 -38.58
CA GLY A 94 -15.60 3.37 -38.12
C GLY A 94 -15.43 3.62 -36.61
N TYR A 95 -15.27 2.60 -35.77
CA TYR A 95 -14.81 2.76 -34.38
C TYR A 95 -13.29 2.72 -34.31
N ILE A 96 -12.67 3.83 -33.91
CA ILE A 96 -11.22 4.11 -34.01
C ILE A 96 -10.33 3.05 -33.31
N ASP A 97 -10.87 2.28 -32.36
CA ASP A 97 -10.07 1.44 -31.46
C ASP A 97 -10.42 -0.06 -31.48
N VAL A 98 -11.41 -0.52 -32.27
CA VAL A 98 -11.80 -1.94 -32.32
C VAL A 98 -11.87 -2.43 -33.76
N ARG A 99 -11.08 -3.45 -34.08
CA ARG A 99 -11.11 -4.12 -35.39
C ARG A 99 -12.13 -5.25 -35.39
N GLN A 100 -12.79 -5.46 -36.51
CA GLN A 100 -13.72 -6.58 -36.68
C GLN A 100 -13.24 -7.49 -37.81
N ASN A 101 -13.15 -8.79 -37.56
CA ASN A 101 -12.81 -9.79 -38.56
C ASN A 101 -13.76 -11.00 -38.42
N PHE A 102 -13.77 -11.88 -39.41
CA PHE A 102 -14.58 -13.07 -39.41
C PHE A 102 -13.84 -14.28 -39.99
N PHE A 103 -14.30 -15.46 -39.59
CA PHE A 103 -13.93 -16.74 -40.20
C PHE A 103 -15.18 -17.50 -40.63
N TYR A 104 -15.19 -17.92 -41.88
CA TYR A 104 -16.26 -18.72 -42.49
C TYR A 104 -16.19 -20.20 -42.05
N SER A 105 -14.99 -20.75 -41.82
CA SER A 105 -14.80 -22.11 -41.32
C SER A 105 -14.15 -22.11 -39.93
N ILE A 106 -14.71 -22.91 -39.02
CA ILE A 106 -14.12 -23.09 -37.68
C ILE A 106 -12.79 -23.85 -37.75
N GLU A 107 -12.64 -24.78 -38.69
CA GLU A 107 -11.40 -25.53 -38.91
C GLU A 107 -10.28 -24.60 -39.38
N LYS A 108 -10.58 -23.69 -40.31
CA LYS A 108 -9.61 -22.69 -40.78
C LYS A 108 -9.28 -21.64 -39.72
N PHE A 109 -10.25 -21.28 -38.89
CA PHE A 109 -9.97 -20.50 -37.69
C PHE A 109 -9.02 -21.23 -36.73
N GLN A 110 -9.22 -22.52 -36.48
CA GLN A 110 -8.33 -23.33 -35.63
C GLN A 110 -6.91 -23.45 -36.20
N GLU A 111 -6.78 -23.66 -37.52
CA GLU A 111 -5.50 -23.71 -38.23
C GLU A 111 -4.74 -22.37 -38.08
N TRP A 112 -5.42 -21.25 -38.35
CA TRP A 112 -4.87 -19.92 -38.19
C TRP A 112 -4.47 -19.62 -36.73
N LEU A 113 -5.35 -19.92 -35.77
CA LEU A 113 -5.11 -19.67 -34.36
C LEU A 113 -3.92 -20.47 -33.82
N SER A 114 -3.73 -21.70 -34.32
CA SER A 114 -2.60 -22.58 -33.95
C SER A 114 -1.25 -22.06 -34.43
N GLY A 115 -1.23 -21.28 -35.52
CA GLY A 115 -0.01 -20.70 -36.08
C GLY A 115 0.43 -19.39 -35.42
N LEU A 116 -0.32 -18.86 -34.45
CA LEU A 116 0.03 -17.60 -33.78
C LEU A 116 1.14 -17.80 -32.74
N SER A 117 2.09 -16.87 -32.71
CA SER A 117 3.02 -16.72 -31.59
C SER A 117 2.58 -15.60 -30.64
N PRO A 118 2.60 -15.80 -29.31
CA PRO A 118 2.17 -14.79 -28.35
C PRO A 118 3.15 -13.61 -28.21
N PHE A 119 4.35 -13.69 -28.78
CA PHE A 119 5.38 -12.65 -28.69
C PHE A 119 5.47 -11.74 -29.92
N GLU A 120 4.80 -12.11 -31.00
CA GLU A 120 4.80 -11.34 -32.24
C GLU A 120 4.10 -9.99 -32.06
N LYS A 121 4.81 -8.90 -32.38
CA LYS A 121 4.27 -7.54 -32.27
C LYS A 121 2.97 -7.32 -33.04
N GLU A 122 2.83 -7.95 -34.21
CA GLU A 122 1.64 -7.85 -35.05
C GLU A 122 0.57 -8.89 -34.74
N ASN A 123 0.74 -9.70 -33.67
CA ASN A 123 -0.29 -10.63 -33.24
C ASN A 123 -1.61 -9.88 -33.03
N PRO A 124 -2.71 -10.29 -33.70
CA PRO A 124 -3.97 -9.57 -33.61
C PRO A 124 -4.45 -9.39 -32.17
N PHE A 125 -4.25 -10.34 -31.28
CA PHE A 125 -4.75 -10.26 -29.90
C PHE A 125 -4.11 -9.16 -29.05
N HIS A 126 -3.01 -8.53 -29.48
CA HIS A 126 -2.46 -7.36 -28.82
C HIS A 126 -3.30 -6.09 -28.99
N LYS A 127 -4.20 -6.07 -29.97
CA LYS A 127 -5.13 -4.97 -30.29
C LYS A 127 -6.55 -5.41 -29.94
N LYS A 128 -7.50 -4.47 -29.80
CA LYS A 128 -8.90 -4.82 -29.56
C LYS A 128 -9.54 -5.39 -30.82
N ASN A 129 -9.95 -6.65 -30.79
CA ASN A 129 -10.56 -7.32 -31.94
C ASN A 129 -11.85 -8.06 -31.60
N ASN A 130 -12.83 -7.97 -32.49
CA ASN A 130 -14.02 -8.81 -32.50
C ASN A 130 -13.90 -9.80 -33.66
N LEU A 131 -13.95 -11.10 -33.36
CA LEU A 131 -13.86 -12.19 -34.33
C LEU A 131 -15.19 -12.92 -34.40
N ILE A 132 -15.84 -12.89 -35.56
CA ILE A 132 -17.09 -13.62 -35.80
C ILE A 132 -16.75 -14.97 -36.42
N ILE A 133 -17.10 -16.07 -35.78
CA ILE A 133 -16.74 -17.42 -36.22
C ILE A 133 -17.99 -18.23 -36.51
N ASN A 134 -18.12 -18.71 -37.75
CA ASN A 134 -19.15 -19.68 -38.11
C ASN A 134 -18.81 -21.06 -37.55
N GLY A 135 -19.82 -21.76 -37.01
CA GLY A 135 -19.65 -23.07 -36.37
C GLY A 135 -19.21 -23.05 -34.90
N LEU A 136 -18.98 -21.88 -34.29
CA LEU A 136 -18.69 -21.77 -32.85
C LEU A 136 -19.98 -21.88 -32.03
N ASP A 137 -19.89 -22.49 -30.84
CA ASP A 137 -21.04 -22.76 -29.96
C ASP A 137 -21.34 -21.62 -28.97
N HIS A 138 -20.31 -21.08 -28.33
CA HIS A 138 -20.44 -20.04 -27.30
C HIS A 138 -19.36 -18.97 -27.44
N VAL A 139 -19.65 -17.78 -26.90
CA VAL A 139 -18.71 -16.65 -26.89
C VAL A 139 -17.49 -16.96 -26.01
N ILE A 140 -16.31 -16.61 -26.52
CA ILE A 140 -15.05 -16.58 -25.78
C ILE A 140 -14.66 -15.10 -25.59
N LEU A 141 -14.45 -14.71 -24.33
CA LEU A 141 -14.16 -13.33 -23.96
C LEU A 141 -12.75 -13.21 -23.42
N GLY A 142 -11.92 -12.42 -24.07
CA GLY A 142 -10.65 -11.90 -23.55
C GLY A 142 -10.74 -10.41 -23.27
N ASP A 143 -9.70 -9.85 -22.66
CA ASP A 143 -9.64 -8.40 -22.37
C ASP A 143 -9.51 -7.57 -23.65
N LYS A 144 -8.67 -8.05 -24.58
CA LYS A 144 -8.42 -7.43 -25.88
C LYS A 144 -9.08 -8.13 -27.06
N PHE A 145 -9.74 -9.26 -26.87
CA PHE A 145 -10.40 -9.93 -27.99
C PHE A 145 -11.73 -10.53 -27.59
N LYS A 146 -12.64 -10.64 -28.55
CA LYS A 146 -13.91 -11.32 -28.39
C LYS A 146 -14.08 -12.27 -29.56
N ILE A 147 -14.29 -13.55 -29.30
CA ILE A 147 -14.62 -14.55 -30.32
C ILE A 147 -16.10 -14.88 -30.16
N ILE A 148 -16.88 -14.54 -31.18
CA ILE A 148 -18.33 -14.50 -31.13
C ILE A 148 -18.87 -15.51 -32.15
N PRO A 149 -19.77 -16.42 -31.77
CA PRO A 149 -20.47 -17.26 -32.72
C PRO A 149 -21.21 -16.45 -33.77
N TYR A 150 -21.16 -16.92 -35.02
CA TYR A 150 -22.10 -16.48 -36.03
C TYR A 150 -23.55 -16.72 -35.55
N LYS A 151 -24.42 -15.72 -35.72
CA LYS A 151 -25.81 -15.70 -35.22
C LYS A 151 -25.96 -15.72 -33.69
N PHE A 152 -24.98 -15.18 -32.96
CA PHE A 152 -25.11 -14.97 -31.52
C PHE A 152 -26.20 -13.92 -31.19
N ASN A 153 -27.31 -14.37 -30.60
CA ASN A 153 -28.45 -13.51 -30.20
C ASN A 153 -28.47 -13.15 -28.70
N GLY A 154 -27.33 -13.23 -28.02
CA GLY A 154 -27.22 -12.91 -26.60
C GLY A 154 -26.62 -11.52 -26.33
N ASN A 155 -26.73 -11.07 -25.08
CA ASN A 155 -25.93 -9.95 -24.61
C ASN A 155 -24.50 -10.45 -24.33
N ILE A 156 -23.51 -9.75 -24.90
CA ILE A 156 -22.11 -10.01 -24.60
C ILE A 156 -21.76 -9.30 -23.29
N GLU A 157 -21.60 -10.07 -22.22
CA GLU A 157 -21.14 -9.54 -20.93
C GLU A 157 -19.75 -8.89 -21.08
N SER A 158 -19.52 -7.81 -20.33
CA SER A 158 -18.19 -7.20 -20.26
C SER A 158 -17.27 -8.09 -19.42
N PHE A 159 -16.25 -8.64 -20.05
CA PHE A 159 -15.17 -9.32 -19.35
C PHE A 159 -14.11 -8.30 -18.95
N VAL A 160 -13.90 -8.14 -17.64
CA VAL A 160 -12.85 -7.26 -17.10
C VAL A 160 -12.01 -8.08 -16.14
N ILE A 161 -10.85 -8.55 -16.61
CA ILE A 161 -9.78 -9.04 -15.73
C ILE A 161 -8.80 -7.90 -15.39
N GLY A 162 -8.87 -6.79 -16.15
CA GLY A 162 -7.88 -5.76 -16.39
C GLY A 162 -7.32 -4.94 -15.22
N GLU A 163 -7.54 -5.31 -13.96
CA GLU A 163 -6.85 -4.68 -12.82
C GLU A 163 -5.84 -5.60 -12.11
N SER A 164 -5.91 -6.91 -12.32
CA SER A 164 -5.10 -7.88 -11.53
C SER A 164 -3.85 -8.42 -12.22
N LEU A 165 -3.69 -8.20 -13.53
CA LEU A 165 -2.54 -8.67 -14.29
C LEU A 165 -1.67 -7.48 -14.73
N PRO A 166 -0.36 -7.69 -14.88
CA PRO A 166 0.55 -6.61 -15.24
C PRO A 166 0.40 -6.19 -16.70
N ASP A 167 0.60 -4.91 -16.95
CA ASP A 167 0.78 -4.36 -18.29
C ASP A 167 2.22 -4.58 -18.78
N LEU A 168 2.48 -4.23 -20.04
CA LEU A 168 3.80 -4.41 -20.66
C LEU A 168 4.90 -3.66 -19.89
N ASN A 169 4.60 -2.44 -19.40
CA ASN A 169 5.57 -1.63 -18.68
C ASN A 169 6.01 -2.30 -17.37
N ARG A 170 5.05 -2.78 -16.56
CA ARG A 170 5.36 -3.48 -15.31
C ARG A 170 6.11 -4.79 -15.53
N ILE A 171 5.87 -5.48 -16.64
CA ILE A 171 6.64 -6.68 -16.99
C ILE A 171 8.07 -6.31 -17.35
N ASN A 172 8.29 -5.28 -18.17
CA ASN A 172 9.62 -4.86 -18.61
C ASN A 172 10.51 -4.32 -17.46
N GLU A 173 9.92 -3.89 -16.33
CA GLU A 173 10.67 -3.55 -15.12
C GLU A 173 11.33 -4.77 -14.45
N VAL A 174 10.82 -5.97 -14.73
CA VAL A 174 11.11 -7.20 -13.99
C VAL A 174 11.71 -8.29 -14.88
N VAL A 175 11.27 -8.35 -16.13
CA VAL A 175 11.69 -9.31 -17.15
C VAL A 175 12.53 -8.58 -18.20
N HIS A 176 13.77 -9.01 -18.38
CA HIS A 176 14.66 -8.42 -19.37
C HIS A 176 14.61 -9.19 -20.70
N SER A 177 14.11 -8.53 -21.74
CA SER A 177 14.21 -9.04 -23.11
C SER A 177 15.58 -8.69 -23.68
N LEU A 178 16.33 -9.71 -24.10
CA LEU A 178 17.71 -9.61 -24.59
C LEU A 178 17.77 -10.06 -26.06
N THR A 179 16.88 -9.52 -26.89
CA THR A 179 16.68 -9.91 -28.29
C THR A 179 16.91 -8.75 -29.25
N SER A 180 17.36 -9.08 -30.47
CA SER A 180 17.45 -8.12 -31.57
C SER A 180 16.08 -7.74 -32.14
N GLU A 181 15.11 -8.65 -32.02
CA GLU A 181 13.71 -8.43 -32.40
C GLU A 181 12.89 -8.00 -31.18
N GLU A 182 11.90 -7.12 -31.39
CA GLU A 182 11.05 -6.61 -30.31
C GLU A 182 10.02 -7.68 -29.90
N LEU A 183 10.31 -8.43 -28.84
CA LEU A 183 9.38 -9.40 -28.25
C LEU A 183 8.37 -8.70 -27.33
N ILE A 184 7.07 -8.96 -27.52
CA ILE A 184 6.01 -8.41 -26.67
C ILE A 184 5.52 -9.46 -25.68
N ILE A 185 5.77 -9.24 -24.38
CA ILE A 185 5.21 -10.08 -23.31
C ILE A 185 3.98 -9.37 -22.76
N SER A 186 2.78 -9.79 -23.20
CA SER A 186 1.52 -9.19 -22.77
C SER A 186 0.47 -10.25 -22.37
N PRO A 187 0.53 -10.78 -21.14
CA PRO A 187 -0.40 -11.80 -20.66
C PRO A 187 -1.86 -11.38 -20.75
N LEU A 188 -2.16 -10.09 -20.48
CA LEU A 188 -3.49 -9.51 -20.62
C LEU A 188 -4.11 -9.73 -22.01
N SER A 189 -3.29 -9.82 -23.06
CA SER A 189 -3.77 -9.99 -24.43
C SER A 189 -4.34 -11.38 -24.71
N PHE A 190 -3.99 -12.40 -23.91
CA PHE A 190 -4.32 -13.81 -24.19
C PHE A 190 -5.23 -14.45 -23.13
N VAL A 191 -5.39 -13.83 -21.97
CA VAL A 191 -6.25 -14.34 -20.90
C VAL A 191 -7.71 -14.23 -21.31
N TYR A 192 -8.48 -15.29 -21.05
CA TYR A 192 -9.85 -15.42 -21.49
C TYR A 192 -10.75 -16.17 -20.51
N GLN A 193 -12.06 -16.02 -20.71
CA GLN A 193 -13.11 -16.81 -20.10
C GLN A 193 -14.08 -17.29 -21.18
N THR A 194 -14.56 -18.52 -21.03
CA THR A 194 -15.51 -19.10 -21.97
C THR A 194 -16.42 -20.12 -21.29
N LYS A 195 -17.62 -20.26 -21.87
CA LYS A 195 -18.55 -21.38 -21.63
C LYS A 195 -18.57 -22.37 -22.80
N SER A 196 -17.77 -22.12 -23.85
CA SER A 196 -17.61 -23.02 -25.00
C SER A 196 -17.07 -24.36 -24.54
N ASN A 197 -17.50 -25.42 -25.23
CA ASN A 197 -16.98 -26.78 -25.06
C ASN A 197 -16.06 -27.20 -26.22
N ASN A 198 -15.66 -26.28 -27.10
CA ASN A 198 -14.76 -26.59 -28.20
C ASN A 198 -13.33 -26.83 -27.69
N GLU A 199 -13.00 -28.09 -27.41
CA GLU A 199 -11.73 -28.50 -26.80
C GLU A 199 -10.51 -28.07 -27.63
N THR A 200 -10.60 -28.09 -28.95
CA THR A 200 -9.51 -27.69 -29.85
C THR A 200 -9.16 -26.22 -29.68
N ILE A 201 -10.16 -25.32 -29.78
CA ILE A 201 -9.93 -23.87 -29.61
C ILE A 201 -9.45 -23.56 -28.19
N ILE A 202 -10.05 -24.19 -27.18
CA ILE A 202 -9.68 -23.99 -25.77
C ILE A 202 -8.25 -24.45 -25.52
N SER A 203 -7.82 -25.57 -26.11
CA SER A 203 -6.44 -26.07 -26.01
C SER A 203 -5.45 -25.08 -26.61
N ILE A 204 -5.73 -24.54 -27.81
CA ILE A 204 -4.86 -23.55 -28.46
C ILE A 204 -4.80 -22.25 -27.63
N LEU A 205 -5.93 -21.77 -27.12
CA LEU A 205 -5.96 -20.58 -26.27
C LEU A 205 -5.24 -20.80 -24.93
N ASN A 206 -5.36 -21.99 -24.34
CA ASN A 206 -4.57 -22.36 -23.16
C ASN A 206 -3.07 -22.34 -23.46
N LYS A 207 -2.64 -22.81 -24.64
CA LYS A 207 -1.24 -22.74 -25.08
C LYS A 207 -0.76 -21.29 -25.13
N LEU A 208 -1.43 -20.44 -25.90
CA LEU A 208 -1.05 -19.04 -26.06
C LEU A 208 -1.01 -18.29 -24.73
N ALA A 209 -2.06 -18.45 -23.91
CA ALA A 209 -2.14 -17.80 -22.61
C ALA A 209 -1.07 -18.30 -21.63
N SER A 210 -0.83 -19.63 -21.58
CA SER A 210 0.16 -20.21 -20.67
C SER A 210 1.59 -19.83 -21.03
N ILE A 211 1.92 -19.76 -22.31
CA ILE A 211 3.23 -19.29 -22.79
C ILE A 211 3.42 -17.82 -22.37
N SER A 212 2.45 -16.96 -22.65
CA SER A 212 2.53 -15.53 -22.30
C SER A 212 2.62 -15.30 -20.78
N LEU A 213 1.80 -16.01 -19.99
CA LEU A 213 1.84 -15.96 -18.53
C LEU A 213 3.18 -16.48 -17.98
N SER A 214 3.71 -17.60 -18.49
CA SER A 214 4.98 -18.16 -18.04
C SER A 214 6.15 -17.21 -18.36
N ALA A 215 6.15 -16.60 -19.55
CA ALA A 215 7.13 -15.59 -19.94
C ALA A 215 7.12 -14.36 -19.04
N SER A 216 6.01 -14.02 -18.39
CA SER A 216 5.95 -12.90 -17.44
C SER A 216 6.57 -13.21 -16.06
N ILE A 217 6.99 -14.44 -15.80
CA ILE A 217 7.53 -14.89 -14.49
C ILE A 217 9.06 -14.97 -14.50
N VAL A 218 9.69 -15.18 -15.66
CA VAL A 218 11.13 -15.40 -15.80
C VAL A 218 11.94 -14.13 -15.60
N ASN A 219 13.26 -14.23 -15.49
CA ASN A 219 14.13 -13.06 -15.31
C ASN A 219 14.62 -12.49 -16.65
N GLU A 220 15.00 -13.36 -17.59
CA GLU A 220 15.48 -12.95 -18.92
C GLU A 220 14.85 -13.82 -20.02
N ILE A 221 14.55 -13.22 -21.17
CA ILE A 221 14.11 -13.93 -22.38
C ILE A 221 14.97 -13.49 -23.56
N LYS A 222 15.62 -14.45 -24.22
CA LYS A 222 16.40 -14.24 -25.46
C LYS A 222 15.75 -14.88 -26.69
N SER A 223 14.98 -15.93 -26.50
CA SER A 223 14.19 -16.58 -27.54
C SER A 223 13.27 -17.59 -26.87
N ASP A 224 12.39 -18.21 -27.66
CA ASP A 224 11.54 -19.32 -27.21
C ASP A 224 12.38 -20.48 -26.64
N ASP A 225 13.59 -20.68 -27.17
CA ASP A 225 14.53 -21.73 -26.73
C ASP A 225 15.44 -21.30 -25.58
N PHE A 226 15.49 -20.03 -25.23
CA PHE A 226 16.42 -19.52 -24.22
C PHE A 226 15.77 -18.50 -23.30
N ILE A 227 15.36 -19.00 -22.13
CA ILE A 227 14.93 -18.20 -20.98
C ILE A 227 15.87 -18.42 -19.81
N THR A 228 15.97 -17.42 -18.94
CA THR A 228 16.72 -17.52 -17.68
C THR A 228 15.79 -17.36 -16.49
N VAL A 229 15.86 -18.32 -15.57
CA VAL A 229 15.22 -18.24 -14.25
C VAL A 229 16.33 -18.10 -13.22
N ASP A 230 16.37 -16.95 -12.55
CA ASP A 230 17.34 -16.64 -11.52
C ASP A 230 16.72 -16.76 -10.13
N GLY A 231 16.89 -17.93 -9.51
CA GLY A 231 16.46 -18.22 -8.14
C GLY A 231 17.64 -18.48 -7.22
N ILE A 232 17.56 -19.58 -6.45
CA ILE A 232 18.70 -20.13 -5.69
C ILE A 232 19.71 -20.72 -6.66
N ARG A 233 19.21 -21.32 -7.74
CA ARG A 233 19.99 -21.71 -8.92
C ARG A 233 19.63 -20.77 -10.06
N ARG A 234 20.64 -20.37 -10.83
CA ARG A 234 20.43 -19.73 -12.14
C ARG A 234 20.35 -20.84 -13.19
N LEU A 235 19.21 -20.92 -13.88
CA LEU A 235 18.94 -21.95 -14.88
C LEU A 235 18.65 -21.32 -16.23
N ASN A 236 19.14 -21.95 -17.30
CA ASN A 236 18.78 -21.60 -18.67
C ASN A 236 17.97 -22.76 -19.25
N LEU A 237 16.77 -22.46 -19.75
CA LEU A 237 15.79 -23.45 -20.17
C LEU A 237 15.16 -23.04 -21.50
N LYS A 238 14.62 -24.02 -22.22
CA LYS A 238 13.65 -23.77 -23.29
C LYS A 238 12.30 -23.44 -22.67
N LEU A 239 11.61 -22.40 -23.17
CA LEU A 239 10.34 -21.96 -22.61
C LEU A 239 9.25 -23.02 -22.79
N PHE A 240 9.08 -23.48 -24.02
CA PHE A 240 8.07 -24.45 -24.39
C PHE A 240 8.50 -25.27 -25.62
N ASP A 241 7.86 -26.42 -25.82
CA ASP A 241 8.01 -27.27 -27.02
C ASP A 241 6.64 -27.72 -27.54
N ASP A 242 6.60 -28.29 -28.75
CA ASP A 242 5.34 -28.75 -29.37
C ASP A 242 4.70 -29.94 -28.65
N HIS A 243 5.48 -30.67 -27.84
CA HIS A 243 5.00 -31.81 -27.04
C HIS A 243 4.43 -31.41 -25.67
N ASP A 244 4.47 -30.12 -25.32
CA ASP A 244 3.97 -29.65 -24.02
C ASP A 244 2.44 -29.71 -23.93
N ILE A 245 1.93 -29.98 -22.72
CA ILE A 245 0.50 -30.16 -22.48
C ILE A 245 -0.07 -28.95 -21.74
N TYR A 246 -1.05 -28.28 -22.36
CA TYR A 246 -1.64 -27.02 -21.89
C TYR A 246 -3.04 -27.22 -21.29
N LYS A 247 -3.09 -27.78 -20.09
CA LYS A 247 -4.37 -28.02 -19.39
C LYS A 247 -4.98 -26.75 -18.80
N LYS A 248 -6.31 -26.73 -18.68
CA LYS A 248 -7.05 -25.61 -18.08
C LYS A 248 -6.67 -25.38 -16.62
N GLU A 249 -6.36 -26.43 -15.85
CA GLU A 249 -5.89 -26.26 -14.47
C GLU A 249 -4.57 -25.49 -14.42
N PHE A 250 -3.63 -25.84 -15.31
CA PHE A 250 -2.33 -25.18 -15.40
C PHE A 250 -2.46 -23.69 -15.72
N TYR A 251 -3.28 -23.34 -16.71
CA TYR A 251 -3.63 -21.96 -17.02
C TYR A 251 -4.18 -21.19 -15.80
N ASN A 252 -5.14 -21.78 -15.08
CA ASN A 252 -5.73 -21.15 -13.90
C ASN A 252 -4.73 -20.96 -12.76
N ASP A 253 -3.77 -21.88 -12.60
CA ASP A 253 -2.75 -21.77 -11.57
C ASP A 253 -1.67 -20.76 -11.95
N LEU A 254 -1.28 -20.67 -13.23
CA LEU A 254 -0.43 -19.60 -13.76
C LEU A 254 -1.04 -18.21 -13.50
N LEU A 255 -2.35 -18.06 -13.74
CA LEU A 255 -3.05 -16.82 -13.42
C LEU A 255 -2.90 -16.43 -11.94
N LYS A 256 -3.01 -17.39 -11.01
CA LYS A 256 -2.82 -17.11 -9.58
C LYS A 256 -1.40 -16.68 -9.27
N VAL A 257 -0.40 -17.32 -9.89
CA VAL A 257 1.02 -16.97 -9.69
C VAL A 257 1.30 -15.56 -10.18
N VAL A 258 0.92 -15.23 -11.42
CA VAL A 258 1.18 -13.91 -12.01
C VAL A 258 0.45 -12.83 -11.20
N LYS A 259 -0.81 -13.04 -10.82
CA LYS A 259 -1.54 -12.11 -9.94
C LYS A 259 -0.82 -11.91 -8.61
N TRP A 260 -0.34 -12.98 -7.98
CA TRP A 260 0.38 -12.88 -6.72
C TRP A 260 1.73 -12.16 -6.86
N ILE A 261 2.51 -12.47 -7.89
CA ILE A 261 3.81 -11.82 -8.14
C ILE A 261 3.62 -10.32 -8.37
N TYR A 262 2.65 -9.92 -9.19
CA TYR A 262 2.45 -8.53 -9.59
C TYR A 262 1.49 -7.72 -8.71
N GLU A 263 1.06 -8.23 -7.55
CA GLU A 263 0.19 -7.46 -6.63
C GLU A 263 0.97 -6.37 -5.88
N GLU A 264 2.05 -6.71 -5.18
CA GLU A 264 2.94 -5.75 -4.51
C GLU A 264 4.37 -6.28 -4.42
N LYS A 265 5.36 -5.37 -4.31
CA LYS A 265 6.79 -5.70 -4.18
C LYS A 265 7.22 -6.78 -5.18
N THR A 266 6.90 -6.54 -6.45
CA THR A 266 6.95 -7.52 -7.53
C THR A 266 8.28 -8.26 -7.61
N ILE A 267 9.40 -7.53 -7.59
CA ILE A 267 10.75 -8.10 -7.62
C ILE A 267 10.98 -9.09 -6.47
N THR A 268 10.51 -8.76 -5.25
CA THR A 268 10.67 -9.65 -4.08
C THR A 268 9.81 -10.90 -4.21
N ARG A 269 8.54 -10.77 -4.62
CA ARG A 269 7.64 -11.91 -4.77
C ARG A 269 8.08 -12.83 -5.91
N GLN A 270 8.49 -12.26 -7.05
CA GLN A 270 9.09 -13.00 -8.15
C GLN A 270 10.34 -13.75 -7.68
N LYS A 271 11.27 -13.09 -6.98
CA LYS A 271 12.49 -13.74 -6.47
C LYS A 271 12.16 -14.89 -5.53
N LEU A 272 11.23 -14.71 -4.58
CA LEU A 272 10.80 -15.79 -3.67
C LEU A 272 10.20 -16.99 -4.41
N PHE A 273 9.42 -16.73 -5.46
CA PHE A 273 8.90 -17.80 -6.32
C PHE A 273 10.02 -18.48 -7.10
N ASN A 274 10.89 -17.71 -7.76
CA ASN A 274 12.01 -18.21 -8.56
C ASN A 274 13.01 -18.99 -7.70
N ASP A 275 13.27 -18.55 -6.47
CA ASP A 275 14.09 -19.27 -5.48
C ASP A 275 13.53 -20.66 -5.20
N ARG A 276 12.20 -20.79 -5.06
CA ARG A 276 11.60 -22.09 -4.79
C ARG A 276 11.53 -22.97 -6.03
N ILE A 277 11.06 -22.43 -7.16
CA ILE A 277 10.87 -23.22 -8.38
C ILE A 277 12.22 -23.68 -8.96
N SER A 278 13.28 -22.87 -8.91
CA SER A 278 14.62 -23.21 -9.43
C SER A 278 15.27 -24.43 -8.74
N LEU A 279 14.79 -24.83 -7.56
CA LEU A 279 15.23 -26.07 -6.90
C LEU A 279 14.58 -27.32 -7.51
N GLU A 280 13.40 -27.17 -8.09
CA GLU A 280 12.58 -28.26 -8.63
C GLU A 280 12.72 -28.40 -10.15
N LEU A 281 13.18 -27.34 -10.83
CA LEU A 281 13.37 -27.33 -12.29
C LEU A 281 14.54 -28.25 -12.70
N ASP A 282 14.29 -29.00 -13.77
CA ASP A 282 15.24 -29.88 -14.45
C ASP A 282 15.58 -29.26 -15.82
N GLU A 283 16.88 -29.08 -16.10
CA GLU A 283 17.37 -28.48 -17.34
C GLU A 283 17.08 -29.31 -18.59
N SER A 284 16.76 -30.60 -18.43
CA SER A 284 16.37 -31.47 -19.55
C SER A 284 14.92 -31.26 -20.03
N LYS A 285 14.10 -30.51 -19.29
CA LYS A 285 12.69 -30.26 -19.60
C LYS A 285 12.43 -28.81 -19.97
N THR A 286 11.34 -28.56 -20.68
CA THR A 286 10.85 -27.20 -20.92
C THR A 286 10.34 -26.57 -19.62
N TYR A 287 10.38 -25.25 -19.57
CA TYR A 287 9.90 -24.50 -18.43
C TYR A 287 8.41 -24.72 -18.17
N ILE A 288 7.59 -24.78 -19.24
CA ILE A 288 6.16 -25.04 -19.13
C ILE A 288 5.88 -26.42 -18.53
N ASN A 289 6.56 -27.46 -19.00
CA ASN A 289 6.37 -28.80 -18.46
C ASN A 289 6.75 -28.86 -16.97
N ALA A 290 7.90 -28.30 -16.62
CA ALA A 290 8.36 -28.29 -15.23
C ALA A 290 7.45 -27.44 -14.32
N LEU A 291 6.97 -26.29 -14.79
CA LEU A 291 5.97 -25.48 -14.07
C LEU A 291 4.67 -26.27 -13.86
N SER A 292 4.19 -27.00 -14.86
CA SER A 292 2.93 -27.74 -14.76
C SER A 292 2.90 -28.74 -13.58
N ILE A 293 4.07 -29.23 -13.17
CA ILE A 293 4.25 -30.17 -12.07
C ILE A 293 4.42 -29.43 -10.73
N HIS A 294 5.30 -28.41 -10.67
CA HIS A 294 5.79 -27.85 -9.40
C HIS A 294 5.17 -26.50 -9.01
N LEU A 295 4.36 -25.88 -9.87
CA LEU A 295 3.88 -24.51 -9.71
C LEU A 295 3.03 -24.28 -8.45
N LYS A 296 2.06 -25.16 -8.15
CA LYS A 296 1.20 -25.01 -6.96
C LYS A 296 1.98 -25.03 -5.66
N ASN A 297 2.87 -26.01 -5.53
CA ASN A 297 3.70 -26.18 -4.33
C ASN A 297 4.69 -25.01 -4.17
N SER A 298 5.27 -24.56 -5.28
CA SER A 298 6.21 -23.43 -5.28
C SER A 298 5.53 -22.12 -4.89
N LEU A 299 4.33 -21.84 -5.43
CA LEU A 299 3.53 -20.68 -5.05
C LEU A 299 3.16 -20.70 -3.57
N SER A 300 2.67 -21.84 -3.06
CA SER A 300 2.27 -21.99 -1.66
C SER A 300 3.44 -21.70 -0.72
N GLN A 301 4.60 -22.29 -0.97
CA GLN A 301 5.79 -22.07 -0.14
C GLN A 301 6.34 -20.65 -0.26
N ALA A 302 6.38 -20.07 -1.45
CA ALA A 302 6.82 -18.69 -1.65
C ALA A 302 5.89 -17.69 -0.92
N SER A 303 4.57 -17.90 -1.00
CA SER A 303 3.57 -17.09 -0.30
C SER A 303 3.66 -17.23 1.22
N GLN A 304 3.84 -18.45 1.74
CA GLN A 304 4.08 -18.67 3.17
C GLN A 304 5.35 -18.00 3.66
N ARG A 305 6.46 -18.10 2.91
CA ARG A 305 7.72 -17.42 3.22
C ARG A 305 7.56 -15.90 3.23
N TYR A 306 6.86 -15.34 2.23
CA TYR A 306 6.56 -13.91 2.20
C TYR A 306 5.79 -13.49 3.46
N ASN A 307 4.71 -14.21 3.80
CA ASN A 307 3.90 -13.92 4.98
C ASN A 307 4.72 -14.02 6.27
N PHE A 308 5.58 -15.03 6.40
CA PHE A 308 6.47 -15.17 7.55
C PHE A 308 7.43 -13.98 7.70
N VAL A 309 8.09 -13.57 6.60
CA VAL A 309 9.00 -12.41 6.62
C VAL A 309 8.26 -11.12 6.97
N ILE A 310 7.02 -10.95 6.51
CA ILE A 310 6.19 -9.79 6.86
C ILE A 310 5.82 -9.82 8.35
N LEU A 311 5.49 -10.98 8.91
CA LEU A 311 5.20 -11.13 10.34
C LEU A 311 6.45 -10.86 11.20
N GLU A 312 7.60 -11.43 10.85
CA GLU A 312 8.86 -11.20 11.57
C GLU A 312 9.27 -9.72 11.56
N ARG A 313 9.10 -9.04 10.41
CA ARG A 313 9.31 -7.59 10.34
C ARG A 313 8.36 -6.83 11.25
N LYS A 314 7.07 -7.20 11.29
CA LYS A 314 6.08 -6.60 12.22
C LYS A 314 6.47 -6.80 13.67
N ASP A 315 6.91 -7.99 14.05
CA ASP A 315 7.35 -8.28 15.43
C ASP A 315 8.60 -7.50 15.80
N LYS A 316 9.56 -7.38 14.87
CA LYS A 316 10.75 -6.54 15.03
C LYS A 316 10.36 -5.07 15.22
N TYR A 317 9.44 -4.55 14.40
CA TYR A 317 8.92 -3.18 14.55
C TYR A 317 8.26 -2.96 15.92
N ILE A 318 7.51 -3.94 16.43
CA ILE A 318 6.91 -3.88 17.77
C ILE A 318 7.98 -3.90 18.87
N SER A 319 9.04 -4.69 18.71
CA SER A 319 10.16 -4.74 19.67
C SER A 319 10.91 -3.42 19.73
N GLU A 320 11.29 -2.87 18.58
CA GLU A 320 11.98 -1.57 18.48
C GLU A 320 11.13 -0.45 19.12
N LEU A 321 9.81 -0.50 18.92
CA LEU A 321 8.88 0.44 19.55
C LEU A 321 8.84 0.30 21.09
N LYS A 322 8.87 -0.94 21.61
CA LYS A 322 8.90 -1.19 23.06
C LYS A 322 10.19 -0.69 23.70
N ASP A 323 11.31 -0.89 23.03
CA ASP A 323 12.62 -0.41 23.52
C ASP A 323 12.66 1.12 23.54
N LEU A 324 12.17 1.78 22.50
CA LEU A 324 12.03 3.24 22.46
C LEU A 324 11.17 3.77 23.62
N LEU A 325 10.03 3.12 23.91
CA LEU A 325 9.18 3.49 25.05
C LEU A 325 9.87 3.31 26.40
N LYS A 326 10.70 2.27 26.54
CA LYS A 326 11.47 2.01 27.76
C LYS A 326 12.54 3.10 27.98
N ASP A 327 13.24 3.49 26.93
CA ASP A 327 14.26 4.54 26.98
C ASP A 327 13.64 5.90 27.35
N VAL A 328 12.50 6.25 26.73
CA VAL A 328 11.75 7.48 27.09
C VAL A 328 11.34 7.48 28.55
N ARG A 329 10.82 6.35 29.05
CA ARG A 329 10.44 6.22 30.46
C ARG A 329 11.66 6.35 31.38
N SER A 330 12.78 5.71 31.03
CA SER A 330 14.01 5.78 31.82
C SER A 330 14.57 7.20 31.89
N GLN A 331 14.60 7.93 30.77
CA GLN A 331 15.02 9.33 30.74
C GLN A 331 14.09 10.21 31.59
N SER A 332 12.77 10.03 31.47
CA SER A 332 11.79 10.75 32.29
C SER A 332 11.99 10.51 33.79
N ASP A 333 12.25 9.27 34.19
CA ASP A 333 12.50 8.91 35.58
C ASP A 333 13.85 9.49 36.09
N LEU A 334 14.90 9.52 35.25
CA LEU A 334 16.19 10.13 35.59
C LEU A 334 16.09 11.65 35.80
N TYR A 335 15.37 12.36 34.92
CA TYR A 335 15.10 13.79 35.11
C TYR A 335 14.29 14.06 36.38
N SER A 336 13.24 13.27 36.62
CA SER A 336 12.42 13.36 37.84
C SER A 336 13.26 13.14 39.11
N GLN A 337 14.19 12.18 39.09
CA GLN A 337 15.11 11.94 40.21
C GLN A 337 16.06 13.12 40.42
N LYS A 338 16.69 13.62 39.35
CA LYS A 338 17.61 14.77 39.43
C LYS A 338 16.94 16.00 40.03
N ILE A 339 15.67 16.25 39.66
CA ILE A 339 14.87 17.35 40.20
C ILE A 339 14.53 17.10 41.69
N ARG A 340 14.12 15.89 42.08
CA ARG A 340 13.91 15.55 43.51
C ARG A 340 15.16 15.73 44.35
N THR A 341 16.33 15.38 43.81
CA THR A 341 17.60 15.61 44.49
C THR A 341 17.90 17.10 44.66
N LEU A 342 17.63 17.93 43.64
CA LEU A 342 17.72 19.38 43.75
C LEU A 342 16.75 19.93 44.81
N LEU A 343 15.51 19.44 44.84
CA LEU A 343 14.51 19.84 45.82
C LEU A 343 14.90 19.46 47.26
N ASN A 344 15.37 18.24 47.48
CA ASN A 344 15.81 17.79 48.80
C ASN A 344 17.03 18.56 49.30
N ASN A 345 17.96 18.90 48.41
CA ASN A 345 19.10 19.76 48.75
C ASN A 345 18.62 21.15 49.18
N LEU A 346 17.63 21.72 48.47
CA LEU A 346 17.07 23.02 48.79
C LEU A 346 16.27 23.00 50.11
N LEU A 347 15.47 21.96 50.37
CA LEU A 347 14.76 21.77 51.66
C LEU A 347 15.74 21.64 52.83
N ARG A 348 16.89 20.97 52.62
CA ARG A 348 17.95 20.89 53.62
C ARG A 348 18.55 22.27 53.91
N ASP A 349 18.77 23.07 52.89
CA ASP A 349 19.29 24.44 53.05
C ASP A 349 18.27 25.33 53.79
N VAL A 350 16.97 25.14 53.54
CA VAL A 350 15.88 25.78 54.30
C VAL A 350 15.87 25.35 55.77
N LEU A 351 16.02 24.06 56.06
CA LEU A 351 16.08 23.55 57.44
C LEU A 351 17.30 24.10 58.19
N ALA A 352 18.46 24.18 57.52
CA ALA A 352 19.66 24.78 58.09
C ALA A 352 19.43 26.26 58.43
N ALA A 353 18.71 27.00 57.59
CA ALA A 353 18.31 28.37 57.87
C ALA A 353 17.35 28.47 59.09
N ILE A 354 16.38 27.54 59.21
CA ILE A 354 15.48 27.46 60.39
C ILE A 354 16.26 27.23 61.67
N VAL A 355 17.19 26.27 61.67
CA VAL A 355 18.01 25.94 62.83
C VAL A 355 18.90 27.13 63.21
N LEU A 356 19.51 27.80 62.25
CA LEU A 356 20.34 28.98 62.48
C LEU A 356 19.53 30.12 63.10
N VAL A 357 18.32 30.36 62.60
CA VAL A 357 17.39 31.35 63.15
C VAL A 357 16.94 30.95 64.55
N GLY A 358 16.60 29.68 64.77
CA GLY A 358 16.26 29.11 66.08
C GLY A 358 17.38 29.31 67.11
N PHE A 359 18.62 29.00 66.74
CA PHE A 359 19.81 29.26 67.56
C PHE A 359 20.01 30.74 67.84
N THR A 360 19.81 31.61 66.85
CA THR A 360 19.95 33.07 67.00
C THR A 360 18.90 33.64 67.96
N ILE A 361 17.69 33.08 67.96
CA ILE A 361 16.62 33.43 68.91
C ILE A 361 16.94 32.89 70.31
N PHE A 362 17.38 31.63 70.41
CA PHE A 362 17.68 30.95 71.68
C PHE A 362 18.86 31.61 72.42
N THR A 363 19.92 31.96 71.70
CA THR A 363 21.09 32.68 72.26
C THR A 363 20.74 34.09 72.72
N LYS A 364 19.88 34.83 72.01
CA LYS A 364 19.39 36.15 72.45
C LYS A 364 18.45 36.10 73.66
N PHE A 365 17.77 34.98 73.90
CA PHE A 365 16.94 34.79 75.09
C PHE A 365 17.75 34.51 76.36
N SER A 366 18.99 34.02 76.21
CA SER A 366 19.89 33.75 77.33
C SER A 366 20.51 35.03 77.91
N ASP A 367 20.72 36.05 77.09
CA ASP A 367 21.36 37.30 77.50
C ASP A 367 20.33 38.42 77.66
N ASN A 368 19.86 38.59 78.90
CA ASN A 368 19.10 39.76 79.32
C ASN A 368 19.89 41.05 79.06
N LEU A 369 19.13 42.10 78.70
CA LEU A 369 19.47 43.52 78.56
C LEU A 369 19.87 44.04 77.16
N LEU A 370 19.12 45.09 76.81
CA LEU A 370 19.34 46.17 75.85
C LEU A 370 18.61 46.09 74.50
N LEU A 371 17.73 47.08 74.37
CA LEU A 371 16.61 47.28 73.46
C LEU A 371 16.98 47.62 72.00
N ASP A 372 18.24 47.45 71.60
CA ASP A 372 18.68 47.73 70.21
C ASP A 372 18.62 46.49 69.30
N LYS A 373 18.32 45.32 69.87
CA LYS A 373 18.26 44.03 69.16
C LYS A 373 16.88 43.71 68.54
N ILE A 374 15.84 44.50 68.80
CA ILE A 374 14.44 44.24 68.37
C ILE A 374 14.23 44.60 66.89
N SER A 375 14.83 45.69 66.41
CA SER A 375 14.75 46.10 65.00
C SER A 375 15.48 45.11 64.09
N LEU A 376 16.71 44.71 64.46
CA LEU A 376 17.54 43.74 63.72
C LEU A 376 16.90 42.35 63.66
N LEU A 377 16.25 41.91 64.75
CA LEU A 377 15.50 40.66 64.78
C LEU A 377 14.29 40.71 63.84
N LYS A 378 13.55 41.84 63.81
CA LYS A 378 12.42 42.05 62.90
C LYS A 378 12.85 41.93 61.44
N TYR A 379 14.02 42.48 61.08
CA TYR A 379 14.58 42.35 59.72
C TYR A 379 14.96 40.90 59.38
N VAL A 380 15.59 40.16 60.29
CA VAL A 380 15.91 38.73 60.06
C VAL A 380 14.64 37.90 59.81
N PHE A 381 13.59 38.10 60.59
CA PHE A 381 12.32 37.38 60.39
C PHE A 381 11.58 37.81 59.11
N TYR A 382 11.64 39.07 58.71
CA TYR A 382 11.08 39.51 57.43
C TYR A 382 11.87 38.98 56.23
N PHE A 383 13.20 38.96 56.29
CA PHE A 383 14.02 38.32 55.26
C PHE A 383 13.73 36.82 55.16
N LEU A 384 13.49 36.13 56.28
CA LEU A 384 13.04 34.74 56.25
C LEU A 384 11.64 34.58 55.65
N ALA A 385 10.69 35.45 56.00
CA ALA A 385 9.35 35.39 55.44
C ALA A 385 9.37 35.60 53.91
N ILE A 386 10.17 36.56 53.43
CA ILE A 386 10.41 36.78 52.00
C ILE A 386 11.05 35.55 51.36
N TYR A 387 12.05 34.95 52.01
CA TYR A 387 12.70 33.73 51.53
C TYR A 387 11.73 32.55 51.39
N TYR A 388 10.82 32.33 52.35
CA TYR A 388 9.80 31.27 52.24
C TYR A 388 8.81 31.50 51.10
N VAL A 389 8.38 32.75 50.90
CA VAL A 389 7.51 33.10 49.77
C VAL A 389 8.26 32.88 48.46
N LEU A 390 9.52 33.30 48.37
CA LEU A 390 10.36 33.07 47.19
C LEU A 390 10.56 31.58 46.91
N SER A 391 10.83 30.78 47.95
CA SER A 391 11.00 29.33 47.85
C SER A 391 9.73 28.65 47.34
N ALA A 392 8.54 29.04 47.86
CA ALA A 392 7.27 28.51 47.40
C ALA A 392 6.97 28.87 45.94
N ILE A 393 7.33 30.08 45.51
CA ILE A 393 7.18 30.53 44.13
C ILE A 393 8.14 29.78 43.19
N ILE A 394 9.40 29.63 43.57
CA ILE A 394 10.40 28.90 42.77
C ILE A 394 9.98 27.43 42.63
N GLN A 395 9.51 26.81 43.70
CA GLN A 395 9.00 25.44 43.68
C GLN A 395 7.79 25.33 42.74
N ALA A 396 6.83 26.28 42.82
CA ALA A 396 5.67 26.36 41.92
C ALA A 396 6.06 26.46 40.45
N ILE A 397 7.05 27.29 40.14
CA ILE A 397 7.54 27.48 38.78
C ILE A 397 8.20 26.19 38.26
N VAL A 398 9.02 25.52 39.07
CA VAL A 398 9.70 24.28 38.67
C VAL A 398 8.70 23.17 38.38
N ASP A 399 7.71 22.96 39.25
CA ASP A 399 6.74 21.86 39.09
C ASP A 399 5.74 22.13 37.95
N ILE A 400 5.36 23.38 37.70
CA ILE A 400 4.55 23.75 36.53
C ILE A 400 5.37 23.57 35.23
N THR A 401 6.65 23.93 35.26
CA THR A 401 7.56 23.75 34.13
C THR A 401 7.76 22.26 33.83
N ASP A 402 7.87 21.40 34.85
CA ASP A 402 7.97 19.94 34.69
C ASP A 402 6.79 19.34 33.95
N VAL A 403 5.56 19.72 34.33
CA VAL A 403 4.34 19.26 33.64
C VAL A 403 4.31 19.74 32.20
N GLN A 404 4.78 20.96 31.95
CA GLN A 404 4.74 21.57 30.64
C GLN A 404 5.82 21.02 29.70
N VAL A 405 7.03 20.81 30.19
CA VAL A 405 8.13 20.16 29.47
C VAL A 405 7.77 18.71 29.17
N SER A 406 7.27 17.95 30.15
CA SER A 406 6.79 16.58 29.94
C SER A 406 5.70 16.50 28.85
N LYS A 407 4.79 17.48 28.82
CA LYS A 407 3.73 17.56 27.80
C LYS A 407 4.29 17.91 26.42
N ASN A 408 5.24 18.85 26.36
CA ASN A 408 5.86 19.29 25.12
C ASN A 408 6.77 18.21 24.54
N GLU A 409 7.51 17.46 25.36
CA GLU A 409 8.30 16.31 24.94
C GLU A 409 7.40 15.19 24.40
N MET A 410 6.30 14.87 25.07
CA MET A 410 5.33 13.90 24.54
C MET A 410 4.73 14.32 23.18
N LEU A 411 4.53 15.62 22.96
CA LEU A 411 4.06 16.16 21.68
C LEU A 411 5.16 16.21 20.61
N TYR A 412 6.42 16.48 20.98
CA TYR A 412 7.58 16.42 20.10
C TYR A 412 7.85 14.98 19.63
N TRP A 413 7.78 14.02 20.55
CA TRP A 413 7.89 12.61 20.21
C TRP A 413 6.68 12.10 19.42
N LYS A 414 5.45 12.62 19.65
CA LYS A 414 4.28 12.39 18.77
C LYS A 414 4.57 12.77 17.32
N ALA A 415 5.23 13.92 17.12
CA ALA A 415 5.56 14.41 15.79
C ALA A 415 6.67 13.57 15.14
N THR A 416 7.63 13.08 15.94
CA THR A 416 8.78 12.29 15.47
C THR A 416 8.42 10.81 15.20
N THR A 417 7.40 10.26 15.86
CA THR A 417 6.94 8.85 15.70
C THR A 417 5.65 8.70 14.87
N LYS A 418 5.28 9.73 14.11
CA LYS A 418 4.01 9.81 13.36
C LYS A 418 3.83 8.69 12.30
N GLU A 419 4.90 8.03 11.88
CA GLU A 419 4.85 6.87 10.97
C GLU A 419 4.58 5.53 11.67
N LEU A 420 4.66 5.47 13.01
CA LEU A 420 4.74 4.21 13.75
C LEU A 420 3.48 3.87 14.57
N ILE A 421 2.63 4.85 14.93
CA ILE A 421 1.43 4.61 15.76
C ILE A 421 0.22 5.44 15.27
N PRO A 422 -0.96 4.83 15.06
CA PRO A 422 -2.20 5.55 14.78
C PRO A 422 -2.59 6.56 15.86
N GLU A 423 -3.05 7.74 15.44
CA GLU A 423 -3.22 8.92 16.30
C GLU A 423 -4.18 8.72 17.50
N LYS A 424 -5.16 7.82 17.35
CA LYS A 424 -6.19 7.54 18.37
C LYS A 424 -5.63 6.77 19.57
N ASP A 425 -4.75 5.80 19.32
CA ASP A 425 -4.20 4.94 20.38
C ASP A 425 -3.10 5.65 21.17
N PHE A 426 -2.32 6.50 20.49
CA PHE A 426 -1.30 7.33 21.13
C PHE A 426 -1.90 8.35 22.10
N LYS A 427 -3.01 9.01 21.71
CA LYS A 427 -3.72 9.96 22.57
C LYS A 427 -4.28 9.29 23.83
N LYS A 428 -4.81 8.07 23.68
CA LYS A 428 -5.35 7.28 24.79
C LYS A 428 -4.26 6.83 25.76
N HIS A 429 -3.08 6.44 25.27
CA HIS A 429 -1.95 6.09 26.13
C HIS A 429 -1.38 7.30 26.87
N ILE A 430 -1.23 8.45 26.22
CA ILE A 430 -0.79 9.69 26.87
C ILE A 430 -1.75 10.12 27.98
N GLU A 431 -3.05 10.14 27.69
CA GLU A 431 -4.05 10.56 28.67
C GLU A 431 -4.08 9.64 29.90
N ASN A 432 -3.97 8.32 29.70
CA ASN A 432 -3.95 7.36 30.81
C ASN A 432 -2.65 7.43 31.63
N SER A 433 -1.48 7.57 30.99
CA SER A 433 -0.20 7.66 31.72
C SER A 433 -0.03 8.97 32.50
N LEU A 434 -0.66 10.06 32.07
CA LEU A 434 -0.56 11.37 32.74
C LEU A 434 -1.70 11.65 33.75
N LYS A 435 -2.77 10.86 33.76
CA LYS A 435 -3.96 11.11 34.59
C LYS A 435 -3.64 11.09 36.09
N ASP A 436 -2.87 10.09 36.52
CA ASP A 436 -2.53 9.91 37.94
C ASP A 436 -1.51 10.95 38.41
N ARG A 437 -0.55 11.33 37.54
CA ARG A 437 0.43 12.39 37.82
C ARG A 437 -0.24 13.77 37.95
N LYS A 438 -1.19 14.11 37.06
CA LYS A 438 -2.00 15.35 37.16
C LYS A 438 -2.87 15.40 38.41
N ARG A 439 -3.41 14.26 38.84
CA ARG A 439 -4.22 14.16 40.07
C ARG A 439 -3.37 14.36 41.31
N SER A 440 -2.17 13.76 41.35
CA SER A 440 -1.20 13.96 42.43
C SER A 440 -0.79 15.43 42.55
N LEU A 441 -0.43 16.07 41.43
CA LEU A 441 -0.07 17.49 41.39
C LEU A 441 -1.21 18.39 41.87
N LYS A 442 -2.45 18.20 41.40
CA LYS A 442 -3.60 19.03 41.82
C LYS A 442 -3.91 18.97 43.32
N ILE A 443 -3.56 17.89 44.01
CA ILE A 443 -3.90 17.68 45.42
C ILE A 443 -2.72 18.04 46.34
N LEU A 444 -1.48 17.67 45.99
CA LEU A 444 -0.30 17.97 46.79
C LEU A 444 0.10 19.45 46.75
N TYR A 445 -0.05 20.12 45.60
CA TYR A 445 0.38 21.51 45.45
C TYR A 445 -0.31 22.53 46.35
N PRO A 446 -1.66 22.55 46.39
CA PRO A 446 -2.38 23.46 47.25
C PRO A 446 -2.00 23.24 48.71
N THR A 447 -1.80 21.97 49.09
CA THR A 447 -1.44 21.58 50.45
C THR A 447 -0.07 22.14 50.85
N ILE A 448 0.93 22.04 49.98
CA ILE A 448 2.28 22.57 50.24
C ILE A 448 2.27 24.10 50.26
N ILE A 449 1.61 24.77 49.30
CA ILE A 449 1.49 26.23 49.27
C ILE A 449 0.81 26.76 50.54
N ILE A 450 -0.28 26.12 50.99
CA ILE A 450 -0.98 26.50 52.23
C ILE A 450 -0.04 26.38 53.44
N LEU A 451 0.78 25.33 53.50
CA LEU A 451 1.72 25.12 54.60
C LEU A 451 2.84 26.18 54.62
N TYR A 452 3.36 26.56 53.45
CA TYR A 452 4.32 27.66 53.31
C TYR A 452 3.70 29.03 53.65
N LEU A 453 2.46 29.30 53.23
CA LEU A 453 1.75 30.52 53.58
C LEU A 453 1.46 30.61 55.09
N LEU A 454 1.13 29.47 55.72
CA LEU A 454 0.98 29.39 57.18
C LEU A 454 2.30 29.68 57.91
N LEU A 455 3.41 29.11 57.46
CA LEU A 455 4.74 29.37 58.03
C LEU A 455 5.20 30.82 57.81
N ALA A 456 4.95 31.39 56.63
CA ALA A 456 5.25 32.79 56.34
C ALA A 456 4.39 33.72 57.22
N TYR A 457 3.10 33.40 57.39
CA TYR A 457 2.18 34.16 58.23
C TYR A 457 2.58 34.11 59.71
N THR A 458 2.94 32.93 60.23
CA THR A 458 3.42 32.80 61.62
C THR A 458 4.73 33.56 61.81
N CYS A 459 5.69 33.46 60.89
CA CYS A 459 6.93 34.24 60.94
C CYS A 459 6.70 35.76 60.85
N TYR A 460 5.74 36.21 60.04
CA TYR A 460 5.40 37.64 59.90
C TYR A 460 4.71 38.20 61.15
N LYS A 461 3.85 37.40 61.81
CA LYS A 461 3.13 37.77 63.04
C LYS A 461 3.96 37.58 64.30
N PHE A 462 5.00 36.76 64.27
CA PHE A 462 5.84 36.44 65.43
C PHE A 462 6.47 37.69 66.10
N PRO A 463 7.03 38.68 65.36
CA PRO A 463 7.56 39.89 65.97
C PRO A 463 6.51 40.72 66.73
N ILE A 464 5.25 40.68 66.28
CA ILE A 464 4.13 41.44 66.89
C ILE A 464 3.69 40.76 68.20
N TYR A 465 3.56 39.43 68.20
CA TYR A 465 3.29 38.65 69.41
C TYR A 465 4.42 38.75 70.44
N PHE A 466 5.67 38.77 69.96
CA PHE A 466 6.83 38.97 70.82
C PHE A 466 6.81 40.35 71.49
N HIS A 467 6.46 41.39 70.73
CA HIS A 467 6.33 42.74 71.24
C HIS A 467 5.18 42.86 72.27
N SER A 468 4.05 42.19 72.06
CA SER A 468 2.95 42.22 73.04
C SER A 468 3.32 41.53 74.35
N ILE A 469 3.96 40.36 74.29
CA ILE A 469 4.43 39.62 75.47
C ILE A 469 5.54 40.37 76.21
N SER A 470 6.47 40.99 75.48
CA SER A 470 7.52 41.84 76.05
C SER A 470 6.92 43.07 76.74
N SER A 471 5.94 43.73 76.11
CA SER A 471 5.24 44.90 76.65
C SER A 471 4.37 44.60 77.88
N GLU A 472 3.78 43.40 77.96
CA GLU A 472 3.04 42.94 79.15
C GLU A 472 3.98 42.65 80.33
N LYS A 473 5.16 42.07 80.08
CA LYS A 473 6.20 41.89 81.11
C LYS A 473 6.72 43.23 81.63
N THR A 474 6.99 44.20 80.74
CA THR A 474 7.41 45.56 81.15
C THR A 474 6.30 46.34 81.87
N LYS A 475 5.02 46.14 81.51
CA LYS A 475 3.88 46.71 82.25
C LYS A 475 3.75 46.13 83.65
N LYS A 476 3.91 44.82 83.82
CA LYS A 476 3.87 44.16 85.15
C LYS A 476 5.03 44.60 86.04
N GLU A 477 6.24 44.79 85.49
CA GLU A 477 7.38 45.34 86.25
C GLU A 477 7.20 46.82 86.63
N LYS A 478 6.65 47.66 85.74
CA LYS A 478 6.33 49.06 86.07
C LYS A 478 5.24 49.17 87.15
N ILE A 479 4.20 48.33 87.10
CA ILE A 479 3.13 48.31 88.12
C ILE A 479 3.68 47.86 89.49
N ASN A 480 4.64 46.92 89.54
CA ASN A 480 5.29 46.53 90.79
C ASN A 480 6.21 47.64 91.32
N ASN A 481 6.99 48.32 90.47
CA ASN A 481 7.85 49.42 90.89
C ASN A 481 7.07 50.66 91.35
N ASP A 482 5.90 50.95 90.74
CA ASP A 482 5.01 52.05 91.17
C ASP A 482 4.27 51.76 92.49
N LYS A 483 4.03 50.49 92.82
CA LYS A 483 3.54 50.11 94.16
C LYS A 483 4.60 50.29 95.24
N VAL A 484 5.87 50.01 94.92
CA VAL A 484 7.00 50.19 95.86
C VAL A 484 7.32 51.67 96.08
N SER A 485 7.18 52.53 95.07
CA SER A 485 7.40 53.98 95.20
C SER A 485 6.28 54.68 96.00
N LYS A 486 5.02 54.28 95.82
CA LYS A 486 3.89 54.81 96.63
C LYS A 486 3.99 54.45 98.12
N TYR A 487 4.49 53.26 98.45
CA TYR A 487 4.76 52.86 99.84
C TYR A 487 5.89 53.68 100.49
N ARG A 488 6.89 54.12 99.71
CA ARG A 488 7.97 55.00 100.20
C ARG A 488 7.54 56.45 100.42
N SER A 489 6.60 56.98 99.62
CA SER A 489 6.11 58.35 99.78
C SER A 489 5.14 58.55 100.95
N GLN A 490 4.39 57.52 101.37
CA GLN A 490 3.46 57.61 102.51
C GLN A 490 4.13 57.51 103.90
N GLN A 491 5.41 57.10 103.99
CA GLN A 491 6.15 57.06 105.26
C GLN A 491 6.92 58.36 105.59
N SER A 492 6.87 59.40 104.74
CA SER A 492 7.68 60.63 104.90
C SER A 492 6.92 61.92 105.25
N SER A 493 5.59 61.88 105.41
CA SER A 493 4.76 63.05 105.74
C SER A 493 3.77 62.76 106.89
N GLY A 494 4.33 62.50 108.07
CA GLY A 494 3.58 62.24 109.32
C GLY A 494 4.49 62.37 110.54
N SER A 495 5.24 63.47 110.62
CA SER A 495 6.08 63.83 111.77
C SER A 495 6.22 65.35 111.85
N SER A 496 5.87 65.87 113.03
CA SER A 496 6.13 67.22 113.58
C SER A 496 5.02 68.29 113.44
N GLY A 497 4.47 68.70 114.60
CA GLY A 497 3.66 69.91 114.75
C GLY A 497 2.88 70.07 116.07
N ARG A 498 3.59 70.12 117.21
CA ARG A 498 3.18 70.54 118.59
C ARG A 498 2.14 69.73 119.36
#